data_AF-A0A9D9W4P9-F1
#
_entry.id   AF-A0A9D9W4P9-F1
#
_cell.length_a   1.000
_cell.length_b   1.000
_cell.length_c   1.000
_cell.angle_alpha   90.00
_cell.angle_beta   90.00
_cell.angle_gamma   90.00
#
_symmetry.space_group_name_H-M   'P 1'
#
loop_
_entity.id
_entity.type
_entity.pdbx_description
1 polymer ?
#
loop_
_entity_poly.entity_id
_entity_poly.type
_entity_poly.pdbx_seq_one_letter_code
_entity_poly.pdbx_strand_id
1 'polypeptide(L)'
;MGTLAFDSLQYARRLRAAGVPEQQAEVQAELMAEAFGFYADNIVTRDYLDASLRAAFAEQETRIEVRLAEQDARLEKRFADQEGRLEKRFAELESGLEKRFVEMESGLEKRFVELEYRVEMRFTEQEARLEKRFSDQEVALGVRLGEQEVRFTRGFGELKAQSRLLMLMISGTWLLVGYPLLQNALAV
;
A
#
# COMPACT_ATOMS: atom_id res chain seq x y z
N MET A 1 -36.31 9.19 72.94
CA MET A 1 -35.69 8.23 73.87
C MET A 1 -36.73 7.82 74.89
N GLY A 2 -37.38 6.67 74.70
CA GLY A 2 -38.16 6.07 75.79
C GLY A 2 -37.14 5.49 76.76
N THR A 3 -36.90 6.18 77.87
CA THR A 3 -36.10 5.62 78.96
C THR A 3 -36.76 4.32 79.40
N LEU A 4 -36.09 3.19 79.20
CA LEU A 4 -36.43 1.93 79.85
C LEU A 4 -36.14 2.12 81.35
N ALA A 5 -37.02 2.86 82.03
CA ALA A 5 -36.91 3.08 83.46
C ALA A 5 -37.35 1.80 84.16
N PHE A 6 -36.38 1.11 84.76
CA PHE A 6 -36.69 0.00 85.66
C PHE A 6 -37.40 0.55 86.90
N ASP A 7 -38.69 0.23 87.05
CA ASP A 7 -39.49 0.67 88.21
C ASP A 7 -39.18 -0.22 89.42
N SER A 8 -38.15 0.18 90.18
CA SER A 8 -37.70 -0.51 91.39
C SER A 8 -38.78 -0.58 92.47
N LEU A 9 -39.66 0.42 92.57
CA LEU A 9 -40.76 0.44 93.54
C LEU A 9 -41.84 -0.58 93.18
N GLN A 10 -42.21 -0.66 91.90
CA GLN A 10 -43.15 -1.67 91.43
C GLN A 10 -42.56 -3.08 91.59
N TYR A 11 -41.26 -3.25 91.36
CA TYR A 11 -40.56 -4.52 91.56
C TYR A 11 -40.53 -4.95 93.04
N ALA A 12 -40.17 -4.04 93.96
CA ALA A 12 -40.19 -4.30 95.40
C ALA A 12 -41.59 -4.66 95.92
N ARG A 13 -42.66 -4.00 95.41
CA ARG A 13 -44.04 -4.33 95.76
C ARG A 13 -44.43 -5.74 95.31
N ARG A 14 -43.98 -6.19 94.14
CA ARG A 14 -44.23 -7.56 93.65
C ARG A 14 -43.48 -8.61 94.48
N LEU A 15 -42.24 -8.34 94.88
CA LEU A 15 -41.48 -9.22 95.77
C LEU A 15 -42.15 -9.38 97.13
N ARG A 16 -42.65 -8.29 97.72
CA ARG A 16 -43.44 -8.34 98.96
C ARG A 16 -44.72 -9.16 98.80
N ALA A 17 -45.45 -8.96 97.70
CA ALA A 17 -46.65 -9.74 97.41
C ALA A 17 -46.37 -11.24 97.22
N ALA A 18 -45.15 -11.61 96.84
CA ALA A 18 -44.68 -12.99 96.74
C ALA A 18 -44.15 -13.57 98.07
N GLY A 19 -44.20 -12.81 99.17
CA GLY A 19 -43.81 -13.25 100.52
C GLY A 19 -42.36 -12.93 100.91
N VAL A 20 -41.63 -12.14 100.12
CA VAL A 20 -40.28 -11.68 100.49
C VAL A 20 -40.38 -10.60 101.58
N PRO A 21 -39.61 -10.69 102.68
CA PRO A 21 -39.55 -9.65 103.71
C PRO A 21 -39.23 -8.27 103.14
N GLU A 22 -39.83 -7.22 103.70
CA GLU A 22 -39.77 -5.85 103.17
C GLU A 22 -38.33 -5.36 102.92
N GLN A 23 -37.43 -5.52 103.90
CA GLN A 23 -36.03 -5.14 103.75
C GLN A 23 -35.31 -5.92 102.63
N GLN A 24 -35.61 -7.21 102.45
CA GLN A 24 -35.00 -8.02 101.39
C GLN A 24 -35.54 -7.64 100.01
N ALA A 25 -36.83 -7.32 99.91
CA ALA A 25 -37.48 -6.89 98.68
C ALA A 25 -36.94 -5.53 98.19
N GLU A 26 -36.67 -4.60 99.11
CA GLU A 26 -36.07 -3.30 98.78
C GLU A 26 -34.62 -3.44 98.31
N VAL A 27 -33.78 -4.19 99.04
CA VAL A 27 -32.37 -4.41 98.66
C VAL A 27 -32.27 -5.13 97.31
N GLN A 28 -33.12 -6.13 97.04
CA GLN A 28 -33.15 -6.78 95.72
C GLN A 28 -33.57 -5.81 94.62
N ALA A 29 -34.56 -4.96 94.86
CA ALA A 29 -35.00 -3.98 93.86
C ALA A 29 -33.93 -2.93 93.56
N GLU A 30 -33.19 -2.51 94.57
CA GLU A 30 -32.06 -1.58 94.43
C GLU A 30 -30.91 -2.19 93.63
N LEU A 31 -30.46 -3.39 93.99
CA LEU A 31 -29.40 -4.10 93.26
C LEU A 31 -29.80 -4.42 91.82
N MET A 32 -31.07 -4.76 91.56
CA MET A 32 -31.57 -4.96 90.20
C MET A 32 -31.63 -3.66 89.41
N ALA A 33 -32.00 -2.54 90.02
CA ALA A 33 -32.00 -1.24 89.37
C ALA A 33 -30.58 -0.77 89.03
N GLU A 34 -29.62 -1.00 89.94
CA GLU A 34 -28.21 -0.68 89.75
C GLU A 34 -27.61 -1.54 88.61
N ALA A 35 -27.87 -2.85 88.62
CA ALA A 35 -27.46 -3.74 87.54
C ALA A 35 -28.09 -3.34 86.19
N PHE A 36 -29.38 -2.99 86.16
CA PHE A 36 -30.04 -2.52 84.93
C PHE A 36 -29.46 -1.21 84.42
N GLY A 37 -29.11 -0.27 85.31
CA GLY A 37 -28.41 0.97 84.96
C GLY A 37 -27.07 0.69 84.29
N PHE A 38 -26.26 -0.19 84.89
CA PHE A 38 -24.98 -0.61 84.33
C PHE A 38 -25.12 -1.25 82.94
N TYR A 39 -26.13 -2.11 82.73
CA TYR A 39 -26.36 -2.70 81.41
C TYR A 39 -26.94 -1.70 80.40
N ALA A 40 -27.87 -0.82 80.82
CA ALA A 40 -28.47 0.19 79.96
C ALA A 40 -27.42 1.17 79.39
N ASP A 41 -26.44 1.56 80.20
CA ASP A 41 -25.35 2.44 79.78
C ASP A 41 -24.38 1.77 78.78
N ASN A 42 -24.32 0.43 78.77
CA ASN A 42 -23.47 -0.35 77.87
C ASN A 42 -24.21 -0.86 76.61
N ILE A 43 -25.50 -0.54 76.43
CA ILE A 43 -26.25 -0.97 75.24
C ILE A 43 -26.06 0.02 74.10
N VAL A 44 -25.67 -0.53 72.95
CA VAL A 44 -25.64 0.20 71.69
C VAL A 44 -27.06 0.55 71.27
N THR A 45 -27.36 1.84 71.14
CA THR A 45 -28.70 2.31 70.73
C THR A 45 -28.93 2.15 69.23
N ARG A 46 -30.20 2.04 68.83
CA ARG A 46 -30.59 2.05 67.41
C ARG A 46 -30.08 3.30 66.70
N ASP A 47 -30.20 4.47 67.32
CA ASP A 47 -29.78 5.75 66.74
C ASP A 47 -28.27 5.79 66.50
N TYR A 48 -27.49 5.25 67.44
CA TYR A 48 -26.04 5.10 67.28
C TYR A 48 -25.70 4.17 66.10
N LEU A 49 -26.33 2.99 66.03
CA LEU A 49 -26.11 2.06 64.90
C LEU A 49 -26.47 2.69 63.56
N ASP A 50 -27.60 3.39 63.48
CA ASP A 50 -28.07 4.05 62.26
C ASP A 50 -27.11 5.18 61.83
N ALA A 51 -26.60 5.96 62.79
CA ALA A 51 -25.57 6.97 62.53
C ALA A 51 -24.24 6.35 62.05
N SER A 52 -23.75 5.31 62.74
CA SER A 52 -22.51 4.62 62.37
C SER A 52 -22.60 3.96 61.00
N LEU A 53 -23.73 3.30 60.68
CA LEU A 53 -23.94 2.68 59.39
C LEU A 53 -24.01 3.73 58.27
N ARG A 54 -24.74 4.84 58.47
CA ARG A 54 -24.77 5.94 57.48
C ARG A 54 -23.38 6.50 57.23
N ALA A 55 -22.59 6.72 58.27
CA ALA A 55 -21.22 7.22 58.13
C ALA A 55 -20.34 6.23 57.34
N ALA A 56 -20.41 4.94 57.66
CA ALA A 56 -19.66 3.90 56.95
C ALA A 56 -20.05 3.79 55.47
N PHE A 57 -21.35 3.87 55.15
CA PHE A 57 -21.82 3.85 53.77
C PHE A 57 -21.39 5.10 53.00
N ALA A 58 -21.45 6.29 53.59
CA ALA A 58 -20.97 7.52 52.96
C ALA A 58 -19.46 7.48 52.68
N GLU A 59 -18.66 6.96 53.61
CA GLU A 59 -17.23 6.76 53.38
C GLU A 59 -16.97 5.73 52.27
N GLN A 60 -17.76 4.65 52.24
CA GLN A 60 -17.63 3.64 51.19
C GLN A 60 -18.01 4.20 49.81
N GLU A 61 -19.10 4.96 49.72
CA GLU A 61 -19.57 5.60 48.49
C GLU A 61 -18.51 6.55 47.93
N THR A 62 -18.00 7.46 48.74
CA THR A 62 -16.92 8.38 48.34
C THR A 62 -15.66 7.63 47.89
N ARG A 63 -15.29 6.54 48.58
CA ARG A 63 -14.14 5.71 48.17
C ARG A 63 -14.37 5.01 46.83
N ILE A 64 -15.60 4.57 46.54
CA ILE A 64 -15.95 3.96 45.27
C ILE A 64 -15.91 5.01 44.16
N GLU A 65 -16.50 6.18 44.38
CA GLU A 65 -16.48 7.29 43.41
C GLU A 65 -15.07 7.69 43.02
N VAL A 66 -14.17 7.88 43.99
CA VAL A 66 -12.77 8.20 43.73
C VAL A 66 -12.09 7.11 42.89
N ARG A 67 -12.30 5.83 43.23
CA ARG A 67 -11.73 4.71 42.47
C ARG A 67 -12.25 4.62 41.05
N LEU A 68 -13.53 4.89 40.83
CA LEU A 68 -14.13 4.91 39.50
C LEU A 68 -13.54 6.07 38.68
N ALA A 69 -13.46 7.27 39.25
CA ALA A 69 -12.85 8.42 38.58
C ALA A 69 -11.38 8.17 38.21
N GLU A 70 -10.60 7.54 39.09
CA GLU A 70 -9.22 7.13 38.80
C GLU A 70 -9.14 6.10 37.66
N GLN A 71 -10.07 5.13 37.63
CA GLN A 71 -10.13 4.13 36.56
C GLN A 71 -10.50 4.76 35.22
N ASP A 72 -11.49 5.65 35.20
CA ASP A 72 -11.92 6.38 34.00
C ASP A 72 -10.76 7.21 33.43
N ALA A 73 -10.09 8.00 34.28
CA ALA A 73 -8.93 8.78 33.86
C ALA A 73 -7.79 7.89 33.32
N ARG A 74 -7.58 6.72 33.92
CA ARG A 74 -6.58 5.75 33.43
C ARG A 74 -6.97 5.16 32.08
N LEU A 75 -8.25 4.86 31.86
CA LEU A 75 -8.75 4.36 30.59
C LEU A 75 -8.63 5.42 29.50
N GLU A 76 -9.06 6.65 29.78
CA GLU A 76 -8.95 7.78 28.85
C GLU A 76 -7.51 8.02 28.42
N LYS A 77 -6.55 8.01 29.36
CA LYS A 77 -5.12 8.11 29.04
C LYS A 77 -4.63 6.96 28.15
N ARG A 78 -5.12 5.72 28.37
CA ARG A 78 -4.75 4.56 27.54
C ARG A 78 -5.34 4.65 26.14
N PHE A 79 -6.56 5.17 26.00
CA PHE A 79 -7.17 5.40 24.69
C PHE A 79 -6.40 6.48 23.93
N ALA A 80 -6.09 7.61 24.56
CA ALA A 80 -5.29 8.67 23.94
C ALA A 80 -3.89 8.18 23.50
N ASP A 81 -3.20 7.36 24.30
CA ASP A 81 -1.92 6.76 23.89
C ASP A 81 -2.07 5.80 22.71
N GLN A 82 -3.16 5.00 22.67
CA GLN A 82 -3.43 4.12 21.53
C GLN A 82 -3.76 4.89 20.26
N GLU A 83 -4.59 5.92 20.34
CA GLU A 83 -4.91 6.82 19.22
C GLU A 83 -3.63 7.45 18.66
N GLY A 84 -2.79 8.03 19.51
CA GLY A 84 -1.51 8.61 19.09
C GLY A 84 -0.55 7.60 18.45
N ARG A 85 -0.54 6.34 18.91
CA ARG A 85 0.24 5.26 18.26
C ARG A 85 -0.33 4.86 16.90
N LEU A 86 -1.64 4.79 16.77
CA LEU A 86 -2.30 4.49 15.51
C LEU A 86 -2.04 5.59 14.49
N GLU A 87 -2.18 6.85 14.89
CA GLU A 87 -1.92 8.01 14.03
C GLU A 87 -0.48 8.01 13.50
N LYS A 88 0.51 7.75 14.36
CA LYS A 88 1.91 7.58 13.93
C LYS A 88 2.09 6.45 12.92
N ARG A 89 1.48 5.28 13.17
CA ARG A 89 1.56 4.13 12.24
C ARG A 89 0.92 4.44 10.90
N PHE A 90 -0.21 5.15 10.89
CA PHE A 90 -0.85 5.58 9.65
C PHE A 90 0.04 6.55 8.87
N ALA A 91 0.63 7.55 9.53
CA ALA A 91 1.56 8.48 8.89
C ALA A 91 2.82 7.76 8.33
N GLU A 92 3.36 6.78 9.06
CA GLU A 92 4.48 5.96 8.59
C GLU A 92 4.09 5.11 7.37
N LEU A 93 2.89 4.52 7.37
CA LEU A 93 2.37 3.75 6.23
C LEU A 93 2.17 4.63 5.00
N GLU A 94 1.58 5.81 5.17
CA GLU A 94 1.38 6.78 4.09
C GLU A 94 2.71 7.22 3.48
N SER A 95 3.68 7.59 4.31
CA SER A 95 5.05 7.92 3.86
C SER A 95 5.72 6.75 3.15
N GLY A 96 5.55 5.53 3.65
CA GLY A 96 6.10 4.32 3.04
C GLY A 96 5.49 4.02 1.68
N LEU A 97 4.18 4.21 1.53
CA LEU A 97 3.49 4.05 0.25
C LEU A 97 3.93 5.11 -0.75
N GLU A 98 4.01 6.38 -0.35
CA GLU A 98 4.48 7.48 -1.20
C GLU A 98 5.87 7.19 -1.77
N LYS A 99 6.81 6.77 -0.90
CA LYS A 99 8.17 6.38 -1.35
C LYS A 99 8.14 5.25 -2.38
N ARG A 100 7.34 4.21 -2.15
CA ARG A 100 7.22 3.07 -3.08
C ARG A 100 6.60 3.50 -4.41
N PHE A 101 5.67 4.44 -4.41
CA PHE A 101 5.11 5.00 -5.64
C PHE A 101 6.18 5.74 -6.45
N VAL A 102 6.94 6.63 -5.81
CA VAL A 102 8.04 7.36 -6.46
C VAL A 102 9.12 6.42 -7.01
N GLU A 103 9.48 5.38 -6.25
CA GLU A 103 10.44 4.36 -6.70
C GLU A 103 9.91 3.58 -7.92
N MET A 104 8.63 3.22 -7.92
CA MET A 104 7.99 2.52 -9.03
C MET A 104 7.93 3.41 -10.27
N GLU A 105 7.53 4.67 -10.12
CA GLU A 105 7.50 5.65 -11.21
C GLU A 105 8.89 5.84 -11.82
N SER A 106 9.92 6.05 -11.00
CA SER A 106 11.31 6.15 -11.48
C SER A 106 11.78 4.87 -12.18
N GLY A 107 11.38 3.70 -11.67
CA GLY A 107 11.71 2.41 -12.28
C GLY A 107 11.04 2.21 -13.64
N LEU A 108 9.81 2.67 -13.80
CA LEU A 108 9.08 2.66 -15.07
C LEU A 108 9.71 3.64 -16.07
N GLU A 109 10.01 4.86 -15.64
CA GLU A 109 10.67 5.88 -16.46
C GLU A 109 11.98 5.35 -17.07
N LYS A 110 12.84 4.73 -16.25
CA LYS A 110 14.08 4.11 -16.72
C LYS A 110 13.84 3.02 -17.77
N ARG A 111 12.82 2.18 -17.58
CA ARG A 111 12.47 1.13 -18.54
C ARG A 111 11.95 1.71 -19.85
N PHE A 112 11.18 2.79 -19.80
CA PHE A 112 10.71 3.50 -20.99
C PHE A 112 11.89 4.06 -21.79
N VAL A 113 12.80 4.78 -21.15
CA VAL A 113 14.01 5.32 -21.80
C VAL A 113 14.87 4.20 -22.40
N GLU A 114 15.04 3.08 -21.70
CA GLU A 114 15.79 1.93 -22.23
C GLU A 114 15.10 1.31 -23.46
N LEU A 115 13.76 1.21 -23.45
CA LEU A 115 13.00 0.71 -24.58
C LEU A 115 13.07 1.65 -25.78
N GLU A 116 12.96 2.96 -25.57
CA GLU A 116 13.12 3.97 -26.62
C GLU A 116 14.49 3.85 -27.29
N TYR A 117 15.57 3.81 -26.49
CA TYR A 117 16.92 3.64 -27.01
C TYR A 117 17.07 2.33 -27.81
N ARG A 118 16.50 1.22 -27.32
CA ARG A 118 16.55 -0.07 -28.02
C ARG A 118 15.80 -0.04 -29.35
N VAL A 119 14.67 0.66 -29.40
CA VAL A 119 13.89 0.84 -30.63
C VAL A 119 14.68 1.71 -31.62
N GLU A 120 15.25 2.82 -31.17
CA GLU A 120 16.07 3.72 -32.00
C GLU A 120 17.29 2.99 -32.59
N MET A 121 18.01 2.21 -31.78
CA MET A 121 19.11 1.37 -32.25
C MET A 121 18.68 0.36 -33.32
N ARG A 122 17.50 -0.27 -33.17
CA ARG A 122 16.99 -1.19 -34.19
C ARG A 122 16.62 -0.48 -35.49
N PHE A 123 16.08 0.74 -35.40
CA PHE A 123 15.77 1.54 -36.58
C PHE A 123 17.05 1.94 -37.33
N THR A 124 18.05 2.48 -36.63
CA THR A 124 19.33 2.86 -37.24
C THR A 124 20.06 1.66 -37.87
N GLU A 125 20.04 0.50 -37.22
CA GLU A 125 20.55 -0.74 -37.80
C GLU A 125 19.79 -1.18 -39.06
N GLN A 126 18.46 -1.03 -39.08
CA GLN A 126 17.66 -1.35 -40.26
C GLN A 126 17.93 -0.39 -41.42
N GLU A 127 18.03 0.91 -41.14
CA GLU A 127 18.37 1.93 -42.13
C GLU A 127 19.74 1.64 -42.76
N ALA A 128 20.76 1.37 -41.94
CA ALA A 128 22.09 1.01 -42.45
C ALA A 128 22.09 -0.27 -43.31
N ARG A 129 21.27 -1.26 -42.96
CA ARG A 129 21.11 -2.48 -43.77
C ARG A 129 20.41 -2.22 -45.10
N LEU A 130 19.40 -1.35 -45.11
CA LEU A 130 18.71 -0.96 -46.33
C LEU A 130 19.63 -0.15 -47.24
N GLU A 131 20.36 0.82 -46.69
CA GLU A 131 21.34 1.62 -47.42
C GLU A 131 22.38 0.73 -48.10
N LYS A 132 22.95 -0.23 -47.37
CA LYS A 132 23.88 -1.20 -47.93
C LYS A 132 23.27 -2.00 -49.08
N ARG A 133 22.03 -2.47 -48.93
CA ARG A 133 21.33 -3.23 -49.99
C ARG A 133 21.10 -2.38 -51.24
N PHE A 134 20.74 -1.12 -51.09
CA PHE A 134 20.59 -0.20 -52.21
C PHE A 134 21.93 0.03 -52.91
N SER A 135 23.00 0.30 -52.16
CA SER A 135 24.33 0.47 -52.72
C SER A 135 24.82 -0.78 -53.48
N ASP A 136 24.66 -1.97 -52.89
CA ASP A 136 25.00 -3.23 -53.54
C ASP A 136 24.18 -3.43 -54.84
N GLN A 137 22.91 -3.05 -54.83
CA GLN A 137 22.02 -3.13 -55.99
C GLN A 137 22.42 -2.13 -57.09
N GLU A 138 22.77 -0.89 -56.75
CA GLU A 138 23.27 0.12 -57.69
C GLU A 138 24.56 -0.35 -58.37
N VAL A 139 25.52 -0.87 -57.60
CA VAL A 139 26.77 -1.43 -58.15
C VAL A 139 26.45 -2.59 -59.10
N ALA A 140 25.59 -3.52 -58.70
CA ALA A 140 25.20 -4.65 -59.53
C ALA A 140 24.52 -4.22 -60.85
N LEU A 141 23.66 -3.20 -60.80
CA LEU A 141 23.04 -2.63 -61.99
C LEU A 141 24.07 -1.93 -62.88
N GLY A 142 24.99 -1.16 -62.29
CA GLY A 142 26.08 -0.51 -63.03
C GLY A 142 26.96 -1.50 -63.78
N VAL A 143 27.34 -2.62 -63.14
CA VAL A 143 28.08 -3.71 -63.78
C VAL A 143 27.29 -4.31 -64.94
N ARG A 144 26.01 -4.63 -64.73
CA ARG A 144 25.15 -5.22 -65.79
C ARG A 144 25.00 -4.29 -67.00
N LEU A 145 24.81 -2.99 -66.77
CA LEU A 145 24.70 -2.00 -67.83
C LEU A 145 26.03 -1.86 -68.58
N GLY A 146 27.16 -1.79 -67.88
CA GLY A 146 28.49 -1.76 -68.50
C GLY A 146 28.77 -3.00 -69.36
N GLU A 147 28.43 -4.19 -68.87
CA GLU A 147 28.52 -5.42 -69.67
C GLU A 147 27.61 -5.41 -70.90
N GLN A 148 26.42 -4.80 -70.79
CA GLN A 148 25.49 -4.66 -71.89
C GLN A 148 26.03 -3.70 -72.95
N GLU A 149 26.62 -2.57 -72.55
CA GLU A 149 27.28 -1.61 -73.44
C GLU A 149 28.49 -2.22 -74.16
N VAL A 150 29.33 -2.98 -73.47
CA VAL A 150 30.46 -3.71 -74.08
C VAL A 150 29.96 -4.73 -75.11
N ARG A 151 28.88 -5.47 -74.80
CA ARG A 151 28.26 -6.40 -75.74
C ARG A 151 27.70 -5.69 -76.97
N PHE A 152 27.00 -4.57 -76.80
CA PHE A 152 26.48 -3.78 -77.91
C PHE A 152 27.60 -3.22 -78.78
N THR A 153 28.61 -2.60 -78.19
CA THR A 153 29.74 -2.01 -78.94
C THR A 153 30.51 -3.07 -79.74
N ARG A 154 30.75 -4.25 -79.15
CA ARG A 154 31.33 -5.39 -79.87
C ARG A 154 30.44 -5.85 -81.02
N GLY A 155 29.15 -6.05 -80.80
CA GLY A 155 28.20 -6.45 -81.85
C GLY A 155 28.14 -5.45 -83.01
N PHE A 156 28.13 -4.15 -82.72
CA PHE A 156 28.22 -3.11 -83.75
C PHE A 156 29.55 -3.12 -84.51
N GLY A 157 30.66 -3.39 -83.82
CA GLY A 157 31.98 -3.56 -84.44
C GLY A 157 32.00 -4.75 -85.42
N GLU A 158 31.45 -5.88 -85.01
CA GLU A 158 31.32 -7.10 -85.83
C GLU A 158 30.43 -6.84 -87.06
N LEU A 159 29.27 -6.19 -86.89
CA LEU A 159 28.39 -5.79 -88.00
C LEU A 159 29.09 -4.85 -89.00
N LYS A 160 29.85 -3.86 -88.51
CA LYS A 160 30.64 -2.97 -89.38
C LYS A 160 31.73 -3.72 -90.13
N ALA A 161 32.37 -4.71 -89.50
CA ALA A 161 33.34 -5.56 -90.16
C ALA A 161 32.68 -6.43 -91.25
N GLN A 162 31.55 -7.07 -90.94
CA GLN A 162 30.75 -7.85 -91.89
C GLN A 162 30.27 -6.98 -93.07
N SER A 163 29.75 -5.78 -92.82
CA SER A 163 29.32 -4.84 -93.85
C SER A 163 30.49 -4.42 -94.76
N ARG A 164 31.68 -4.14 -94.19
CA ARG A 164 32.88 -3.85 -94.99
C ARG A 164 33.29 -5.04 -95.85
N LEU A 165 33.28 -6.26 -95.32
CA LEU A 165 33.58 -7.47 -96.08
C LEU A 165 32.56 -7.67 -97.22
N LEU A 166 31.27 -7.50 -96.95
CA LEU A 166 30.22 -7.55 -97.97
C LEU A 166 30.45 -6.52 -99.08
N MET A 167 30.77 -5.27 -98.73
CA MET A 167 31.07 -4.22 -99.71
C MET A 167 32.32 -4.55 -100.55
N LEU A 168 33.37 -5.13 -99.93
CA LEU A 168 34.55 -5.60 -100.65
C LEU A 168 34.25 -6.79 -101.57
N MET A 169 33.40 -7.73 -101.14
CA MET A 169 32.96 -8.85 -101.97
C MET A 169 32.10 -8.39 -103.16
N ILE A 170 31.17 -7.46 -102.93
CA ILE A 170 30.32 -6.88 -103.99
C ILE A 170 31.17 -6.09 -104.99
N SER A 171 32.11 -5.26 -104.52
CA SER A 171 33.02 -4.52 -105.41
C SER A 171 34.00 -5.43 -106.15
N GLY A 172 34.54 -6.46 -105.50
CA GLY A 172 35.40 -7.47 -106.14
C GLY A 172 34.67 -8.29 -107.20
N THR A 173 33.43 -8.72 -106.92
CA THR A 173 32.58 -9.38 -107.92
C THR A 173 32.19 -8.46 -109.07
N TRP A 174 31.94 -7.17 -108.79
CA TRP A 174 31.74 -6.17 -109.84
C TRP A 174 32.97 -5.98 -110.73
N LEU A 175 34.19 -5.97 -110.18
CA LEU A 175 35.43 -5.90 -110.96
C LEU A 175 35.70 -7.18 -111.78
N LEU A 176 35.39 -8.36 -111.25
CA LEU A 176 35.64 -9.64 -111.94
C LEU A 176 34.61 -9.96 -113.03
N VAL A 177 33.34 -9.61 -112.82
CA VAL A 177 32.23 -10.00 -113.71
C VAL A 177 31.60 -8.80 -114.38
N GLY A 178 31.31 -7.74 -113.62
CA GLY A 178 30.66 -6.52 -114.12
C GLY A 178 31.54 -5.70 -115.07
N TYR A 179 32.79 -5.44 -114.70
CA TYR A 179 33.74 -4.64 -115.50
C TYR A 179 34.04 -5.25 -116.88
N PRO A 180 34.37 -6.55 -117.04
CA PRO A 180 34.59 -7.15 -118.36
C PRO A 180 33.30 -7.26 -119.20
N LEU A 181 32.13 -7.47 -118.58
CA LEU A 181 30.85 -7.43 -119.32
C LEU A 181 30.55 -6.02 -119.86
N LEU A 182 30.88 -4.97 -119.10
CA LEU A 182 30.71 -3.58 -119.54
C LEU A 182 31.72 -3.20 -120.64
N GLN A 183 32.96 -3.66 -120.55
CA GLN A 183 33.95 -3.50 -121.63
C GLN A 183 33.53 -4.25 -122.91
N ASN A 184 33.00 -5.47 -122.81
CA ASN A 184 32.50 -6.22 -123.95
C ASN A 184 31.23 -5.61 -124.56
N ALA A 185 30.35 -5.01 -123.76
CA ALA A 185 29.14 -4.33 -124.24
C ALA A 185 29.42 -2.95 -124.91
N LEU A 186 30.53 -2.29 -124.56
CA LEU A 186 30.99 -1.04 -125.19
C LEU A 186 31.91 -1.26 -126.41
N ALA A 187 32.37 -2.49 -126.63
CA ALA A 187 33.23 -2.88 -127.76
C ALA A 187 32.43 -3.42 -128.97
N VAL A 188 31.10 -3.31 -128.95
CA VAL A 188 30.17 -3.55 -130.08
C VAL A 188 29.66 -2.22 -130.59
#